data_AF-A0A4R2I0N5-F1
#
_entry.id   AF-A0A4R2I0N5-F1
#
_cell.length_a   1.000
_cell.length_b   1.000
_cell.length_c   1.000
_cell.angle_alpha   90.00
_cell.angle_beta   90.00
_cell.angle_gamma   90.00
#
_symmetry.space_group_name_H-M   'P 1'
#
loop_
_entity.id
_entity.type
_entity.pdbx_description
1 polymer ?
#
loop_
_entity_poly.entity_id
_entity_poly.type
_entity_poly.pdbx_seq_one_letter_code
_entity_poly.pdbx_strand_id
1 'polypeptide(L)'
;MTSPGIGDLAGRPVAPRMADPAEAPSREASEAPGGFERLRELLLGGERRELADARARIAELERAQRDLPARLPDAAVEALRNEQGNPRVAAALSEPVAQALGAAVQKHRQSLVDALFPILGPMIRKSIAEALRSLVANLNGAIESSFTARGLKWRFEAWRGGVPYAEVVLKHRLAYGIDHVFLIERASGLVLHHASAPGLPPLDADAIAGMLTALGDFVDDSVGGDVGGALESAQVGADLVWVEHGPRANLACFVHGVPPAQLRTLMEQRLEEIHAHLLALPPDAPLQSLGEDALVRGLLAPAALLRDTEEATAPSSARKPSRVPLLVIGALALALLGGLAWSRWRWDARIDALRARLAAHPGFVLTGIEARAWRALTVHGLLDPDAEPLDAVLAGADLGAVVPTLDASGYVSTDDAVIARRAARLLAPPGSVTLAVQGRVLRLSGTAPQAWIDAAQARAPWVAGVARVESSLSAAAAGAGDDAAVAQRQARLELERVLAELQARHVAFVQGVDPADGADAVVDDLAASLRRVTALAPAAKVEVGIRAYGSNDESGGSETNARVRAQRAQWLEHALAARGITGVSVADSAQPADAPNRRGAELRATVREAGP
;
A
#
# COMPACT_ATOMS: atom_id res chain seq x y z
N MET A 1 -32.26 -92.11 44.01
CA MET A 1 -31.12 -91.20 44.23
C MET A 1 -31.65 -89.91 44.83
N THR A 2 -31.33 -89.42 46.02
CA THR A 2 -30.67 -89.93 47.23
C THR A 2 -30.95 -88.84 48.29
N SER A 3 -31.54 -89.23 49.43
CA SER A 3 -31.74 -88.48 50.70
C SER A 3 -30.42 -88.06 51.37
N PRO A 4 -30.36 -87.57 52.65
CA PRO A 4 -31.36 -87.20 53.67
C PRO A 4 -31.08 -85.81 54.33
N GLY A 5 -31.75 -85.28 55.37
CA GLY A 5 -32.74 -85.78 56.33
C GLY A 5 -33.19 -84.65 57.33
N ILE A 6 -34.44 -84.68 57.81
CA ILE A 6 -34.92 -85.03 59.19
C ILE A 6 -35.07 -83.77 60.09
N GLY A 7 -36.14 -83.52 60.86
CA GLY A 7 -37.39 -84.21 61.25
C GLY A 7 -38.43 -83.16 61.71
N ASP A 8 -39.75 -83.36 61.80
CA ASP A 8 -40.66 -84.40 62.33
C ASP A 8 -41.22 -84.08 63.74
N LEU A 9 -42.49 -84.50 63.93
CA LEU A 9 -43.39 -84.47 65.11
C LEU A 9 -44.37 -83.29 65.20
N ALA A 10 -45.68 -83.44 65.43
CA ALA A 10 -46.60 -84.58 65.43
C ALA A 10 -48.02 -84.01 65.51
N GLY A 11 -48.97 -84.57 64.77
CA GLY A 11 -50.41 -84.47 65.06
C GLY A 11 -50.93 -85.81 65.58
N ARG A 12 -51.97 -85.80 66.41
CA ARG A 12 -52.87 -86.95 66.68
C ARG A 12 -54.19 -86.50 67.37
N PRO A 13 -55.28 -87.31 67.28
CA PRO A 13 -56.67 -86.82 67.09
C PRO A 13 -57.71 -87.44 68.08
N VAL A 14 -59.01 -87.37 67.74
CA VAL A 14 -60.16 -88.24 68.18
C VAL A 14 -60.78 -87.89 69.55
N ALA A 15 -62.09 -87.97 69.87
CA ALA A 15 -63.42 -88.01 69.22
C ALA A 15 -64.49 -87.90 70.35
N PRO A 16 -65.66 -88.57 70.33
CA PRO A 16 -67.00 -88.09 69.97
C PRO A 16 -67.98 -87.93 71.16
N ARG A 17 -69.22 -87.56 70.83
CA ARG A 17 -70.36 -87.23 71.71
C ARG A 17 -71.35 -88.42 71.78
N MET A 18 -71.69 -88.94 72.97
CA MET A 18 -72.92 -89.73 73.23
C MET A 18 -73.31 -89.75 74.74
N ALA A 19 -74.58 -89.40 74.99
CA ALA A 19 -75.62 -89.87 75.93
C ALA A 19 -75.39 -90.24 77.44
N ASP A 20 -76.27 -89.63 78.26
CA ASP A 20 -77.02 -90.10 79.47
C ASP A 20 -76.31 -90.36 80.82
N PRO A 21 -77.02 -90.38 81.99
CA PRO A 21 -78.25 -89.69 82.43
C PRO A 21 -78.15 -89.06 83.86
N ALA A 22 -79.24 -88.40 84.28
CA ALA A 22 -79.80 -88.26 85.65
C ALA A 22 -78.88 -88.10 86.88
N GLU A 23 -79.05 -86.99 87.62
CA GLU A 23 -79.47 -87.06 89.03
C GLU A 23 -80.01 -85.70 89.53
N ALA A 24 -81.13 -85.78 90.25
CA ALA A 24 -81.86 -84.68 90.86
C ALA A 24 -81.10 -84.06 92.06
N PRO A 25 -81.61 -82.95 92.60
CA PRO A 25 -82.40 -83.15 93.80
C PRO A 25 -83.74 -82.39 93.82
N SER A 26 -84.63 -82.99 94.61
CA SER A 26 -85.93 -82.64 95.15
C SER A 26 -86.36 -81.16 95.22
N ARG A 27 -87.64 -80.98 94.90
CA ARG A 27 -88.54 -79.82 95.03
C ARG A 27 -88.62 -79.23 96.45
N GLU A 28 -88.79 -77.91 96.56
CA GLU A 28 -90.03 -77.25 97.07
C GLU A 28 -90.00 -75.70 96.95
N ALA A 29 -91.18 -75.15 96.60
CA ALA A 29 -91.71 -73.76 96.66
C ALA A 29 -90.91 -72.58 96.06
N SER A 30 -91.27 -71.99 94.90
CA SER A 30 -92.40 -71.06 94.61
C SER A 30 -92.29 -69.67 95.24
N GLU A 31 -91.78 -68.69 94.48
CA GLU A 31 -92.24 -67.29 94.52
C GLU A 31 -92.07 -66.64 93.13
N ALA A 32 -93.13 -66.02 92.63
CA ALA A 32 -93.28 -65.54 91.25
C ALA A 32 -92.84 -64.07 91.07
N PRO A 33 -91.98 -63.75 90.08
CA PRO A 33 -91.77 -62.37 89.60
C PRO A 33 -92.37 -62.08 88.20
N GLY A 34 -93.26 -62.94 87.67
CA GLY A 34 -93.79 -62.75 86.31
C GLY A 34 -94.77 -61.58 86.14
N GLY A 35 -95.44 -61.12 87.21
CA GLY A 35 -96.46 -60.07 87.12
C GLY A 35 -95.89 -58.68 86.81
N PHE A 36 -94.75 -58.35 87.41
CA PHE A 36 -94.08 -57.06 87.20
C PHE A 36 -93.43 -56.98 85.81
N GLU A 37 -92.85 -58.09 85.33
CA GLU A 37 -92.32 -58.17 83.97
C GLU A 37 -93.42 -58.08 82.92
N ARG A 38 -94.57 -58.71 83.16
CA ARG A 38 -95.75 -58.60 82.29
C ARG A 38 -96.32 -57.19 82.24
N LEU A 39 -96.37 -56.50 83.38
CA LEU A 39 -96.81 -55.10 83.46
C LEU A 39 -95.81 -54.16 82.77
N ARG A 40 -94.51 -54.40 82.93
CA ARG A 40 -93.44 -53.64 82.25
C ARG A 40 -93.47 -53.84 80.74
N GLU A 41 -93.84 -55.03 80.27
CA GLU A 41 -94.02 -55.35 78.85
C GLU A 41 -95.26 -54.66 78.24
N LEU A 42 -96.37 -54.57 78.99
CA LEU A 42 -97.61 -53.91 78.57
C LEU A 42 -97.51 -52.38 78.55
N LEU A 43 -96.82 -51.77 79.52
CA LEU A 43 -96.71 -50.31 79.63
C LEU A 43 -95.56 -49.70 78.80
N LEU A 44 -94.42 -50.41 78.67
CA LEU A 44 -93.18 -49.87 78.07
C LEU A 44 -92.68 -50.70 76.88
N GLY A 45 -93.44 -51.70 76.44
CA GLY A 45 -93.04 -52.59 75.35
C GLY A 45 -92.98 -51.90 73.99
N GLY A 46 -93.72 -50.80 73.80
CA GLY A 46 -93.69 -49.97 72.59
C GLY A 46 -92.40 -49.16 72.50
N GLU A 47 -92.13 -48.30 73.49
CA GLU A 47 -90.95 -47.41 73.45
C GLU A 47 -89.63 -48.20 73.54
N ARG A 48 -89.59 -49.34 74.22
CA ARG A 48 -88.37 -50.18 74.28
C ARG A 48 -88.04 -50.82 72.93
N ARG A 49 -89.04 -51.14 72.10
CA ARG A 49 -88.83 -51.64 70.73
C ARG A 49 -88.31 -50.54 69.83
N GLU A 50 -88.93 -49.36 69.84
CA GLU A 50 -88.43 -48.20 69.09
C GLU A 50 -87.00 -47.82 69.48
N LEU A 51 -86.69 -47.82 70.78
CA LEU A 51 -85.33 -47.51 71.25
C LEU A 51 -84.32 -48.59 70.84
N ALA A 52 -84.73 -49.87 70.82
CA ALA A 52 -83.88 -50.96 70.37
C ALA A 52 -83.60 -50.87 68.87
N ASP A 53 -84.62 -50.57 68.06
CA ASP A 53 -84.50 -50.39 66.61
C ASP A 53 -83.65 -49.16 66.27
N ALA A 54 -83.86 -48.04 66.98
CA ALA A 54 -83.03 -46.85 66.83
C ALA A 54 -81.56 -47.11 67.18
N ARG A 55 -81.29 -47.84 68.27
CA ARG A 55 -79.93 -48.25 68.65
C ARG A 55 -79.30 -49.20 67.64
N ALA A 56 -80.07 -50.14 67.09
CA ALA A 56 -79.60 -51.04 66.05
C ALA A 56 -79.21 -50.26 64.78
N ARG A 57 -80.02 -49.27 64.40
CA ARG A 57 -79.74 -48.41 63.24
C ARG A 57 -78.52 -47.52 63.44
N ILE A 58 -78.33 -46.97 64.63
CA ILE A 58 -77.13 -46.20 64.97
C ILE A 58 -75.88 -47.08 64.88
N ALA A 59 -75.92 -48.28 65.47
CA ALA A 59 -74.80 -49.21 65.42
C ALA A 59 -74.46 -49.70 63.99
N GLU A 60 -75.46 -49.79 63.11
CA GLU A 60 -75.28 -50.07 61.68
C GLU A 60 -74.60 -48.91 60.95
N LEU A 61 -75.05 -47.68 61.18
CA LEU A 61 -74.45 -46.47 60.59
C LEU A 61 -73.00 -46.26 61.06
N GLU A 62 -72.70 -46.50 62.33
CA GLU A 62 -71.33 -46.43 62.88
C GLU A 62 -70.40 -47.48 62.29
N ARG A 63 -70.91 -48.66 61.93
CA ARG A 63 -70.13 -49.68 61.20
C ARG A 63 -69.87 -49.22 59.76
N ALA A 64 -70.90 -48.73 59.07
CA ALA A 64 -70.78 -48.21 57.71
C ALA A 64 -69.78 -47.04 57.62
N GLN A 65 -69.74 -46.15 58.61
CA GLN A 65 -68.80 -45.03 58.66
C GLN A 65 -67.36 -45.48 58.91
N ARG A 66 -67.13 -46.51 59.75
CA ARG A 66 -65.79 -47.06 60.00
C ARG A 66 -65.20 -47.75 58.78
N ASP A 67 -66.03 -48.41 57.97
CA ASP A 67 -65.60 -49.10 56.76
C ASP A 67 -65.49 -48.16 55.53
N LEU A 68 -65.91 -46.90 55.66
CA LEU A 68 -65.92 -45.91 54.59
C LEU A 68 -64.52 -45.62 54.00
N PRO A 69 -63.43 -45.44 54.79
CA PRO A 69 -62.08 -45.19 54.26
C PRO A 69 -61.54 -46.32 53.37
N ALA A 70 -61.94 -47.56 53.61
CA ALA A 70 -61.52 -48.70 52.79
C ALA A 70 -62.31 -48.82 51.48
N ARG A 71 -63.56 -48.31 51.45
CA ARG A 71 -64.44 -48.34 50.26
C ARG A 71 -64.36 -47.07 49.41
N LEU A 72 -63.87 -45.97 49.98
CA LEU A 72 -63.73 -44.68 49.30
C LEU A 72 -62.86 -44.70 48.03
N PRO A 73 -61.72 -45.43 47.97
CA PRO A 73 -60.91 -45.49 46.75
C PRO A 73 -61.66 -46.12 45.58
N ASP A 74 -62.31 -47.26 45.82
CA ASP A 74 -63.07 -47.97 44.79
C ASP A 74 -64.29 -47.16 44.34
N ALA A 75 -65.00 -46.53 45.29
CA ALA A 75 -66.13 -45.65 45.00
C ALA A 75 -65.72 -44.36 44.26
N ALA A 76 -64.53 -43.81 44.54
CA ALA A 76 -64.00 -42.64 43.83
C ALA A 76 -63.59 -43.00 42.40
N VAL A 77 -62.97 -44.16 42.19
CA VAL A 77 -62.64 -44.67 40.84
C VAL A 77 -63.91 -44.95 40.04
N GLU A 78 -64.93 -45.56 40.65
CA GLU A 78 -66.22 -45.80 39.99
C GLU A 78 -66.96 -44.50 39.67
N ALA A 79 -66.93 -43.51 40.57
CA ALA A 79 -67.51 -42.18 40.34
C ALA A 79 -66.80 -41.36 39.25
N LEU A 80 -65.52 -41.63 38.96
CA LEU A 80 -64.77 -41.01 37.87
C LEU A 80 -64.96 -41.73 36.53
N ARG A 81 -65.32 -43.02 36.54
CA ARG A 81 -65.49 -43.83 35.31
C ARG A 81 -66.88 -43.73 34.70
N ASN A 82 -67.90 -43.33 35.47
CA ASN A 82 -69.25 -43.14 34.97
C ASN A 82 -69.35 -41.83 34.16
N GLU A 83 -70.10 -41.84 33.05
CA GLU A 83 -70.22 -40.71 32.09
C GLU A 83 -70.79 -39.40 32.68
N GLN A 84 -71.36 -39.47 33.88
CA GLN A 84 -71.79 -38.31 34.68
C GLN A 84 -70.84 -38.10 35.87
N GLY A 85 -69.54 -38.04 35.57
CA GLY A 85 -68.49 -37.89 36.58
C GLY A 85 -68.81 -36.74 37.54
N ASN A 86 -68.81 -37.01 38.84
CA ASN A 86 -69.19 -36.00 39.83
C ASN A 86 -68.12 -34.89 39.86
N PRO A 87 -68.41 -33.65 39.41
CA PRO A 87 -67.40 -32.61 39.22
C PRO A 87 -66.70 -32.23 40.53
N ARG A 88 -67.33 -32.52 41.68
CA ARG A 88 -66.74 -32.32 43.01
C ARG A 88 -65.61 -33.29 43.31
N VAL A 89 -65.67 -34.54 42.82
CA VAL A 89 -64.60 -35.54 43.02
C VAL A 89 -63.41 -35.19 42.12
N ALA A 90 -63.68 -34.81 40.86
CA ALA A 90 -62.65 -34.34 39.95
C ALA A 90 -61.91 -33.09 40.48
N ALA A 91 -62.65 -32.10 41.01
CA ALA A 91 -62.07 -30.89 41.61
C ALA A 91 -61.32 -31.15 42.93
N ALA A 92 -61.75 -32.14 43.74
CA ALA A 92 -61.04 -32.50 44.97
C ALA A 92 -59.74 -33.27 44.71
N LEU A 93 -59.65 -33.98 43.58
CA LEU A 93 -58.47 -34.74 43.18
C LEU A 93 -57.49 -33.94 42.31
N SER A 94 -57.89 -32.79 41.76
CA SER A 94 -57.04 -32.00 40.88
C SER A 94 -55.73 -31.58 41.55
N GLU A 95 -55.80 -31.06 42.77
CA GLU A 95 -54.62 -30.56 43.50
C GLU A 95 -53.68 -31.71 43.95
N PRO A 96 -54.16 -32.80 44.58
CA PRO A 96 -53.30 -33.95 44.90
C PRO A 96 -52.69 -34.63 43.66
N VAL A 97 -53.44 -34.74 42.56
CA VAL A 97 -52.94 -35.36 41.32
C VAL A 97 -51.94 -34.44 40.62
N ALA A 98 -52.18 -33.13 40.58
CA ALA A 98 -51.22 -32.16 40.03
C ALA A 98 -49.90 -32.16 40.82
N GLN A 99 -49.96 -32.19 42.15
CA GLN A 99 -48.77 -32.30 43.00
C GLN A 99 -48.03 -33.63 42.78
N ALA A 100 -48.75 -34.74 42.66
CA ALA A 100 -48.16 -36.06 42.38
C ALA A 100 -47.53 -36.12 40.97
N LEU A 101 -48.17 -35.54 39.97
CA LEU A 101 -47.66 -35.46 38.61
C LEU A 101 -46.42 -34.56 38.54
N GLY A 102 -46.45 -33.39 39.19
CA GLY A 102 -45.29 -32.50 39.31
C GLY A 102 -44.09 -33.18 39.98
N ALA A 103 -44.32 -33.93 41.06
CA ALA A 103 -43.28 -34.73 41.72
C ALA A 103 -42.75 -35.87 40.83
N ALA A 104 -43.63 -36.53 40.06
CA ALA A 104 -43.25 -37.57 39.11
C ALA A 104 -42.44 -37.03 37.92
N VAL A 105 -42.82 -35.87 37.37
CA VAL A 105 -42.10 -35.17 36.30
C VAL A 105 -40.69 -34.79 36.75
N GLN A 106 -40.53 -34.26 37.98
CA GLN A 106 -39.21 -33.95 38.53
C GLN A 106 -38.34 -35.20 38.70
N LYS A 107 -38.93 -36.31 39.14
CA LYS A 107 -38.21 -37.56 39.43
C LYS A 107 -37.88 -38.37 38.17
N HIS A 108 -38.65 -38.23 37.09
CA HIS A 108 -38.53 -39.02 35.85
C HIS A 108 -38.18 -38.18 34.60
N ARG A 109 -37.46 -37.06 34.78
CA ARG A 109 -37.05 -36.16 33.67
C ARG A 109 -36.45 -36.87 32.47
N GLN A 110 -35.61 -37.89 32.67
CA GLN A 110 -34.94 -38.61 31.58
C GLN A 110 -35.94 -39.37 30.69
N SER A 111 -36.98 -39.96 31.28
CA SER A 111 -38.03 -40.66 30.51
C SER A 111 -38.86 -39.71 29.64
N LEU A 112 -39.06 -38.48 30.10
CA LEU A 112 -39.72 -37.43 29.30
C LEU A 112 -38.84 -36.99 28.13
N VAL A 113 -37.53 -36.81 28.37
CA VAL A 113 -36.58 -36.49 27.31
C VAL A 113 -36.56 -37.61 26.26
N ASP A 114 -36.49 -38.87 26.68
CA ASP A 114 -36.44 -40.01 25.75
C ASP A 114 -37.74 -40.17 24.94
N ALA A 115 -38.89 -39.80 25.51
CA ALA A 115 -40.18 -39.80 24.81
C ALA A 115 -40.34 -38.63 23.83
N LEU A 116 -39.79 -37.45 24.14
CA LEU A 116 -39.92 -36.23 23.32
C LEU A 116 -38.85 -36.12 22.24
N PHE A 117 -37.67 -36.74 22.43
CA PHE A 117 -36.55 -36.67 21.49
C PHE A 117 -36.89 -37.06 20.03
N PRO A 118 -37.71 -38.11 19.77
CA PRO A 118 -38.10 -38.49 18.41
C PRO A 118 -38.93 -37.42 17.68
N ILE A 119 -39.59 -36.52 18.43
CA ILE A 119 -40.42 -35.44 17.90
C ILE A 119 -39.59 -34.16 17.77
N LEU A 120 -38.83 -33.82 18.82
CA LEU A 120 -37.99 -32.61 18.87
C LEU A 120 -36.87 -32.66 17.83
N GLY A 121 -36.21 -33.81 17.64
CA GLY A 121 -35.10 -33.95 16.71
C GLY A 121 -35.47 -33.56 15.26
N PRO A 122 -36.52 -34.15 14.66
CA PRO A 122 -37.00 -33.76 13.33
C PRO A 122 -37.46 -32.30 13.24
N MET A 123 -38.17 -31.78 14.27
CA MET A 123 -38.65 -30.39 14.26
C MET A 123 -37.50 -29.38 14.25
N ILE A 124 -36.53 -29.55 15.15
CA ILE A 124 -35.34 -28.68 15.24
C ILE A 124 -34.55 -28.74 13.92
N ARG A 125 -34.36 -29.94 13.36
CA ARG A 125 -33.67 -30.09 12.06
C ARG A 125 -34.43 -29.39 10.93
N LYS A 126 -35.76 -29.46 10.92
CA LYS A 126 -36.60 -28.83 9.89
C LYS A 126 -36.57 -27.31 9.99
N SER A 127 -36.72 -26.74 11.19
CA SER A 127 -36.70 -25.28 11.38
C SER A 127 -35.35 -24.67 11.05
N ILE A 128 -34.25 -25.31 11.47
CA ILE A 128 -32.89 -24.86 11.14
C ILE A 128 -32.64 -24.97 9.63
N ALA A 129 -33.03 -26.07 8.99
CA ALA A 129 -32.82 -26.26 7.56
C ALA A 129 -33.59 -25.22 6.73
N GLU A 130 -34.80 -24.86 7.14
CA GLU A 130 -35.61 -23.86 6.43
C GLU A 130 -35.05 -22.44 6.60
N ALA A 131 -34.64 -22.07 7.82
CA ALA A 131 -33.95 -20.81 8.07
C ALA A 131 -32.65 -20.69 7.25
N LEU A 132 -31.86 -21.77 7.18
CA LEU A 132 -30.62 -21.80 6.39
C LEU A 132 -30.88 -21.71 4.88
N ARG A 133 -31.90 -22.40 4.35
CA ARG A 133 -32.25 -22.33 2.91
C ARG A 133 -32.66 -20.92 2.50
N SER A 134 -33.49 -20.26 3.32
CA SER A 134 -33.92 -18.88 3.09
C SER A 134 -32.73 -17.91 3.07
N LEU A 135 -31.80 -18.05 4.01
CA LEU A 135 -30.57 -17.23 4.05
C LEU A 135 -29.69 -17.43 2.80
N VAL A 136 -29.50 -18.68 2.35
CA VAL A 136 -28.67 -19.00 1.18
C VAL A 136 -29.28 -18.47 -0.12
N ALA A 137 -30.59 -18.61 -0.31
CA ALA A 137 -31.28 -18.08 -1.48
C ALA A 137 -31.13 -16.54 -1.60
N ASN A 138 -31.20 -15.84 -0.47
CA ASN A 138 -31.06 -14.38 -0.40
C ASN A 138 -29.60 -13.90 -0.60
N LEU A 139 -28.61 -14.65 -0.12
CA LEU A 139 -27.19 -14.35 -0.36
C LEU A 139 -26.81 -14.47 -1.83
N ASN A 140 -27.39 -15.44 -2.55
CA ASN A 140 -27.07 -15.66 -3.96
C ASN A 140 -27.43 -14.44 -4.83
N GLY A 141 -28.58 -13.79 -4.57
CA GLY A 141 -28.99 -12.56 -5.25
C GLY A 141 -28.16 -11.32 -4.87
N ALA A 142 -27.50 -11.31 -3.70
CA ALA A 142 -26.56 -10.25 -3.33
C ALA A 142 -25.29 -10.30 -4.18
N ILE A 143 -24.76 -11.50 -4.43
CA ILE A 143 -23.50 -11.74 -5.14
C ILE A 143 -23.60 -11.37 -6.62
N GLU A 144 -24.71 -11.71 -7.29
CA GLU A 144 -24.92 -11.50 -8.74
C GLU A 144 -24.83 -10.03 -9.19
N SER A 145 -24.95 -9.08 -8.26
CA SER A 145 -25.00 -7.66 -8.57
C SER A 145 -23.69 -6.88 -8.38
N SER A 146 -22.63 -7.57 -7.95
CA SER A 146 -21.37 -6.98 -7.47
C SER A 146 -20.60 -6.15 -8.52
N PHE A 147 -20.97 -6.26 -9.80
CA PHE A 147 -20.34 -5.53 -10.93
C PHE A 147 -21.24 -4.48 -11.60
N THR A 148 -22.36 -4.08 -10.99
CA THR A 148 -23.19 -2.98 -11.51
C THR A 148 -22.77 -1.63 -10.90
N ALA A 149 -23.02 -0.52 -11.61
CA ALA A 149 -22.70 0.85 -11.15
C ALA A 149 -23.25 1.18 -9.73
N ARG A 150 -24.31 0.48 -9.29
CA ARG A 150 -24.86 0.53 -7.93
C ARG A 150 -23.93 -0.10 -6.87
N GLY A 151 -23.26 -1.20 -7.19
CA GLY A 151 -22.31 -1.86 -6.29
C GLY A 151 -21.12 -0.97 -5.94
N LEU A 152 -20.60 -0.22 -6.92
CA LEU A 152 -19.49 0.71 -6.69
C LEU A 152 -19.90 1.89 -5.79
N LYS A 153 -21.14 2.39 -5.93
CA LYS A 153 -21.72 3.42 -5.05
C LYS A 153 -21.82 2.94 -3.60
N TRP A 154 -22.28 1.71 -3.37
CA TRP A 154 -22.38 1.13 -2.02
C TRP A 154 -21.03 0.79 -1.41
N ARG A 155 -20.04 0.39 -2.20
CA ARG A 155 -18.65 0.22 -1.70
C ARG A 155 -18.07 1.55 -1.23
N PHE A 156 -18.37 2.63 -1.95
CA PHE A 156 -17.99 3.98 -1.54
C PHE A 156 -18.69 4.41 -0.25
N GLU A 157 -19.98 4.08 -0.10
CA GLU A 157 -20.74 4.31 1.12
C GLU A 157 -20.21 3.50 2.32
N ALA A 158 -19.92 2.21 2.13
CA ALA A 158 -19.32 1.32 3.12
C ALA A 158 -17.95 1.84 3.59
N TRP A 159 -17.08 2.20 2.64
CA TRP A 159 -15.77 2.78 2.94
C TRP A 159 -15.86 4.12 3.68
N ARG A 160 -16.85 4.95 3.34
CA ARG A 160 -17.10 6.25 4.00
C ARG A 160 -17.70 6.10 5.39
N GLY A 161 -18.53 5.08 5.60
CA GLY A 161 -19.18 4.81 6.88
C GLY A 161 -18.33 4.01 7.87
N GLY A 162 -17.24 3.38 7.41
CA GLY A 162 -16.48 2.43 8.24
C GLY A 162 -17.27 1.14 8.54
N VAL A 163 -18.33 0.89 7.76
CA VAL A 163 -19.27 -0.21 7.95
C VAL A 163 -18.97 -1.31 6.92
N PRO A 164 -19.04 -2.61 7.27
CA PRO A 164 -18.85 -3.68 6.31
C PRO A 164 -19.74 -3.53 5.07
N TYR A 165 -19.19 -3.79 3.87
CA TYR A 165 -19.95 -3.71 2.61
C TYR A 165 -21.21 -4.58 2.64
N ALA A 166 -21.13 -5.75 3.28
CA ALA A 166 -22.27 -6.65 3.46
C ALA A 166 -23.45 -5.96 4.17
N GLU A 167 -23.18 -5.13 5.18
CA GLU A 167 -24.21 -4.40 5.94
C GLU A 167 -24.86 -3.30 5.09
N VAL A 168 -24.07 -2.58 4.27
CA VAL A 168 -24.60 -1.57 3.34
C VAL A 168 -25.47 -2.20 2.25
N VAL A 169 -25.10 -3.39 1.76
CA VAL A 169 -25.90 -4.14 0.78
C VAL A 169 -27.19 -4.66 1.42
N LEU A 170 -27.11 -5.20 2.64
CA LEU A 170 -28.24 -5.74 3.37
C LEU A 170 -29.29 -4.64 3.64
N LYS A 171 -28.84 -3.48 4.11
CA LYS A 171 -29.66 -2.28 4.35
C LYS A 171 -30.47 -1.84 3.13
N HIS A 172 -29.90 -1.91 1.94
CA HIS A 172 -30.54 -1.40 0.73
C HIS A 172 -31.39 -2.46 -0.01
N ARG A 173 -31.36 -3.72 0.42
CA ARG A 173 -32.01 -4.83 -0.31
C ARG A 173 -33.01 -5.65 0.49
N LEU A 174 -32.93 -5.62 1.82
CA LEU A 174 -34.01 -6.12 2.67
C LEU A 174 -35.05 -5.01 2.83
N ALA A 175 -35.82 -4.74 1.78
CA ALA A 175 -37.07 -4.03 1.95
C ALA A 175 -38.06 -5.02 2.58
N TYR A 176 -38.44 -4.75 3.81
CA TYR A 176 -39.56 -5.42 4.46
C TYR A 176 -40.67 -4.39 4.65
N GLY A 177 -41.91 -4.85 4.67
CA GLY A 177 -43.05 -4.00 4.95
C GLY A 177 -44.07 -4.74 5.80
N ILE A 178 -44.93 -3.97 6.46
CA ILE A 178 -45.99 -4.47 7.32
C ILE A 178 -47.31 -4.24 6.59
N ASP A 179 -47.97 -5.33 6.20
CA ASP A 179 -49.21 -5.26 5.42
C ASP A 179 -50.43 -5.08 6.33
N HIS A 180 -50.50 -5.86 7.41
CA HIS A 180 -51.60 -5.83 8.37
C HIS A 180 -51.13 -5.99 9.81
N VAL A 181 -51.77 -5.26 10.72
CA VAL A 181 -51.57 -5.37 12.16
C VAL A 181 -52.94 -5.60 12.80
N PHE A 182 -53.04 -6.63 13.63
CA PHE A 182 -54.25 -7.02 14.35
C PHE A 182 -53.99 -7.02 15.85
N LEU A 183 -54.87 -6.38 16.60
CA LEU A 183 -54.96 -6.54 18.06
C LEU A 183 -56.18 -7.42 18.33
N ILE A 184 -55.96 -8.58 18.94
CA ILE A 184 -56.98 -9.62 19.13
C ILE A 184 -57.14 -9.88 20.63
N GLU A 185 -58.36 -9.94 21.14
CA GLU A 185 -58.61 -10.29 22.54
C GLU A 185 -58.22 -11.74 22.81
N ARG A 186 -57.43 -11.99 23.86
CA ARG A 186 -56.88 -13.32 24.14
C ARG A 186 -57.96 -14.35 24.50
N ALA A 187 -59.00 -13.94 25.21
CA ALA A 187 -60.02 -14.86 25.71
C ALA A 187 -61.11 -15.22 24.68
N SER A 188 -61.44 -14.29 23.78
CA SER A 188 -62.57 -14.42 22.85
C SER A 188 -62.15 -14.58 21.39
N GLY A 189 -60.90 -14.24 21.05
CA GLY A 189 -60.44 -14.17 19.66
C GLY A 189 -61.02 -13.00 18.86
N LEU A 190 -61.70 -12.06 19.52
CA LEU A 190 -62.31 -10.92 18.85
C LEU A 190 -61.26 -9.90 18.38
N VAL A 191 -61.42 -9.36 17.17
CA VAL A 191 -60.62 -8.23 16.69
C VAL A 191 -60.95 -6.99 17.50
N LEU A 192 -59.99 -6.51 18.28
CA LEU A 192 -60.05 -5.23 18.96
C LEU A 192 -59.65 -4.10 18.02
N HIS A 193 -58.62 -4.29 17.20
CA HIS A 193 -58.15 -3.30 16.25
C HIS A 193 -57.53 -3.94 15.00
N HIS A 194 -57.72 -3.30 13.85
CA HIS A 194 -57.05 -3.66 12.59
C HIS A 194 -56.51 -2.42 11.91
N ALA A 195 -55.25 -2.48 11.51
CA ALA A 195 -54.61 -1.47 10.67
C ALA A 195 -53.96 -2.14 9.47
N SER A 196 -54.04 -1.49 8.30
CA SER A 196 -53.46 -1.99 7.05
C SER A 196 -52.58 -0.93 6.40
N ALA A 197 -51.58 -1.39 5.64
CA ALA A 197 -50.78 -0.48 4.82
C ALA A 197 -51.62 0.09 3.65
N PRO A 198 -51.33 1.33 3.24
CA PRO A 198 -52.10 2.00 2.19
C PRO A 198 -51.97 1.28 0.85
N GLY A 199 -53.10 0.93 0.23
CA GLY A 199 -53.16 0.36 -1.12
C GLY A 199 -53.32 -1.17 -1.20
N LEU A 200 -53.45 -1.86 -0.05
CA LEU A 200 -53.80 -3.28 -0.01
C LEU A 200 -55.31 -3.51 -0.20
N PRO A 201 -55.72 -4.65 -0.80
CA PRO A 201 -57.12 -5.05 -0.82
C PRO A 201 -57.66 -5.25 0.60
N PRO A 202 -58.94 -4.95 0.86
CA PRO A 202 -59.53 -5.17 2.17
C PRO A 202 -59.53 -6.66 2.51
N LEU A 203 -58.86 -7.01 3.61
CA LEU A 203 -58.91 -8.34 4.21
C LEU A 203 -60.07 -8.42 5.21
N ASP A 204 -60.67 -9.60 5.32
CA ASP A 204 -61.68 -9.87 6.36
C ASP A 204 -60.97 -10.11 7.70
N ALA A 205 -60.99 -9.07 8.54
CA ALA A 205 -60.29 -9.07 9.82
C ALA A 205 -60.82 -10.14 10.78
N ASP A 206 -62.14 -10.35 10.80
CA ASP A 206 -62.77 -11.29 11.72
C ASP A 206 -62.45 -12.74 11.32
N ALA A 207 -62.41 -13.03 10.01
CA ALA A 207 -62.01 -14.35 9.51
C ALA A 207 -60.55 -14.69 9.85
N ILE A 208 -59.64 -13.71 9.72
CA ILE A 208 -58.21 -13.91 10.01
C ILE A 208 -57.96 -14.05 11.50
N ALA A 209 -58.61 -13.22 12.34
CA ALA A 209 -58.50 -13.37 13.78
C ALA A 209 -59.08 -14.69 14.26
N GLY A 210 -60.25 -15.11 13.74
CA GLY A 210 -60.82 -16.42 14.02
C GLY A 210 -59.89 -17.56 13.63
N MET A 211 -59.20 -17.46 12.48
CA MET A 211 -58.18 -18.42 12.06
C MET A 211 -56.98 -18.45 13.01
N LEU A 212 -56.44 -17.29 13.41
CA LEU A 212 -55.27 -17.21 14.29
C LEU A 212 -55.59 -17.70 15.71
N THR A 213 -56.77 -17.40 16.23
CA THR A 213 -57.25 -17.94 17.51
C THR A 213 -57.44 -19.45 17.42
N ALA A 214 -58.10 -19.95 16.38
CA ALA A 214 -58.28 -21.39 16.19
C ALA A 214 -56.94 -22.13 15.99
N LEU A 215 -55.95 -21.49 15.34
CA LEU A 215 -54.61 -22.05 15.20
C LEU A 215 -53.87 -22.06 16.55
N GLY A 216 -54.03 -21.01 17.36
CA GLY A 216 -53.54 -20.98 18.74
C GLY A 216 -54.15 -22.08 19.59
N ASP A 217 -55.48 -22.20 19.60
CA ASP A 217 -56.23 -23.22 20.33
C ASP A 217 -55.83 -24.64 19.88
N PHE A 218 -55.66 -24.83 18.57
CA PHE A 218 -55.19 -26.10 18.02
C PHE A 218 -53.76 -26.44 18.47
N VAL A 219 -52.86 -25.45 18.51
CA VAL A 219 -51.48 -25.65 18.97
C VAL A 219 -51.47 -25.97 20.47
N ASP A 220 -52.25 -25.25 21.27
CA ASP A 220 -52.40 -25.50 22.71
C ASP A 220 -52.98 -26.91 22.99
N ASP A 221 -54.02 -27.32 22.24
CA ASP A 221 -54.68 -28.63 22.38
C ASP A 221 -53.84 -29.80 21.82
N SER A 222 -53.10 -29.58 20.73
CA SER A 222 -52.33 -30.62 20.05
C SER A 222 -50.94 -30.85 20.63
N VAL A 223 -50.32 -29.83 21.25
CA VAL A 223 -48.92 -29.89 21.71
C VAL A 223 -48.81 -30.01 23.24
N GLY A 224 -49.87 -29.71 23.98
CA GLY A 224 -50.14 -30.17 25.35
C GLY A 224 -48.96 -30.19 26.33
N GLY A 225 -48.69 -29.06 27.01
CA GLY A 225 -47.99 -29.09 28.30
C GLY A 225 -47.25 -27.80 28.68
N ASP A 226 -47.65 -27.22 29.83
CA ASP A 226 -47.00 -26.36 30.86
C ASP A 226 -45.78 -25.46 30.57
N VAL A 227 -45.39 -25.29 29.31
CA VAL A 227 -44.49 -24.24 28.83
C VAL A 227 -45.27 -23.59 27.70
N GLY A 228 -45.88 -22.42 27.99
CA GLY A 228 -46.83 -21.71 27.13
C GLY A 228 -46.45 -21.72 25.65
N GLY A 229 -46.97 -22.72 24.93
CA GLY A 229 -46.69 -22.99 23.52
C GLY A 229 -47.56 -22.13 22.63
N ALA A 230 -47.56 -20.83 22.87
CA ALA A 230 -48.36 -19.90 22.11
C ALA A 230 -47.75 -19.72 20.70
N LEU A 231 -48.59 -19.55 19.69
CA LEU A 231 -48.16 -19.45 18.29
C LEU A 231 -47.31 -18.19 18.05
N GLU A 232 -45.99 -18.24 18.17
CA GLU A 232 -45.15 -17.03 18.02
C GLU A 232 -44.98 -16.56 16.57
N SER A 233 -45.01 -17.48 15.61
CA SER A 233 -44.92 -17.16 14.19
C SER A 233 -45.52 -18.23 13.29
N ALA A 234 -46.09 -17.82 12.16
CA ALA A 234 -46.60 -18.69 11.11
C ALA A 234 -46.26 -18.10 9.74
N GLN A 235 -46.07 -18.95 8.73
CA GLN A 235 -45.89 -18.50 7.35
C GLN A 235 -47.15 -18.84 6.56
N VAL A 236 -47.77 -17.82 5.96
CA VAL A 236 -49.00 -17.94 5.16
C VAL A 236 -48.69 -17.48 3.74
N GLY A 237 -48.44 -18.43 2.84
CA GLY A 237 -48.05 -18.12 1.47
C GLY A 237 -46.68 -17.43 1.41
N ALA A 238 -46.68 -16.17 0.95
CA ALA A 238 -45.46 -15.34 0.87
C ALA A 238 -45.23 -14.48 2.13
N ASP A 239 -46.22 -14.40 3.03
CA ASP A 239 -46.21 -13.49 4.16
C ASP A 239 -45.86 -14.21 5.45
N LEU A 240 -45.11 -13.53 6.31
CA LEU A 240 -44.74 -13.98 7.64
C LEU A 240 -45.67 -13.33 8.66
N VAL A 241 -46.35 -14.14 9.47
CA VAL A 241 -47.19 -13.67 10.57
C VAL A 241 -46.41 -13.84 11.87
N TRP A 242 -46.23 -12.75 12.61
CA TRP A 242 -45.71 -12.77 13.98
C TRP A 242 -46.84 -12.49 14.95
N VAL A 243 -46.91 -13.24 16.04
CA VAL A 243 -47.91 -13.02 17.09
C VAL A 243 -47.20 -12.88 18.43
N GLU A 244 -47.34 -11.70 19.03
CA GLU A 244 -46.87 -11.42 20.38
C GLU A 244 -48.05 -11.53 21.36
N HIS A 245 -47.82 -12.26 22.44
CA HIS A 245 -48.87 -12.61 23.40
C HIS A 245 -48.80 -11.70 24.61
N GLY A 246 -49.96 -11.27 25.09
CA GLY A 246 -50.05 -10.57 26.37
C GLY A 246 -51.26 -11.00 27.18
N PRO A 247 -51.40 -10.49 28.41
CA PRO A 247 -52.34 -11.03 29.39
C PRO A 247 -53.82 -10.93 28.96
N ARG A 248 -54.20 -9.87 28.25
CA ARG A 248 -55.60 -9.63 27.81
C ARG A 248 -55.78 -9.54 26.30
N ALA A 249 -54.73 -9.26 25.55
CA ALA A 249 -54.78 -9.14 24.10
C ALA A 249 -53.46 -9.62 23.48
N ASN A 250 -53.54 -10.13 22.26
CA ASN A 250 -52.43 -10.58 21.43
C ASN A 250 -52.28 -9.61 20.24
N LEU A 251 -51.04 -9.39 19.81
CA LEU A 251 -50.71 -8.53 18.68
C LEU A 251 -50.17 -9.39 17.53
N ALA A 252 -50.90 -9.46 16.41
CA ALA A 252 -50.47 -10.16 15.21
C ALA A 252 -50.05 -9.18 14.11
N CYS A 253 -48.92 -9.43 13.45
CA CYS A 253 -48.36 -8.58 12.40
C CYS A 253 -48.03 -9.42 11.17
N PHE A 254 -48.58 -9.04 10.02
CA PHE A 254 -48.31 -9.62 8.72
C PHE A 254 -47.19 -8.82 8.05
N VAL A 255 -46.09 -9.51 7.80
CA VAL A 255 -44.85 -8.92 7.30
C VAL A 255 -44.47 -9.60 5.99
N HIS A 256 -44.18 -8.80 4.98
CA HIS A 256 -43.57 -9.28 3.74
C HIS A 256 -42.07 -8.89 3.73
N GLY A 257 -41.21 -9.79 3.23
CA GLY A 257 -39.76 -9.61 3.22
C GLY A 257 -39.06 -10.14 4.49
N VAL A 258 -37.89 -9.59 4.82
CA VAL A 258 -37.08 -10.05 5.96
C VAL A 258 -37.08 -8.97 7.06
N PRO A 259 -37.93 -9.09 8.09
CA PRO A 259 -37.96 -8.11 9.17
C PRO A 259 -36.70 -8.12 10.03
N PRO A 260 -36.24 -6.95 10.51
CA PRO A 260 -35.16 -6.83 11.48
C PRO A 260 -35.61 -7.31 12.87
N ALA A 261 -34.69 -7.79 13.69
CA ALA A 261 -34.99 -8.28 15.05
C ALA A 261 -35.61 -7.19 15.95
N GLN A 262 -35.26 -5.92 15.69
CA GLN A 262 -35.77 -4.76 16.41
C GLN A 262 -37.29 -4.59 16.27
N LEU A 263 -37.90 -5.08 15.19
CA LEU A 263 -39.35 -5.01 15.00
C LEU A 263 -40.11 -5.81 16.05
N ARG A 264 -39.62 -7.01 16.41
CA ARG A 264 -40.23 -7.83 17.45
C ARG A 264 -40.17 -7.13 18.81
N THR A 265 -39.01 -6.58 19.17
CA THR A 265 -38.86 -5.78 20.40
C THR A 265 -39.79 -4.55 20.42
N LEU A 266 -39.98 -3.89 19.27
CA LEU A 266 -40.92 -2.77 19.18
C LEU A 266 -42.37 -3.25 19.37
N MET A 267 -42.76 -4.38 18.77
CA MET A 267 -44.10 -4.96 18.95
C MET A 267 -44.38 -5.31 20.41
N GLU A 268 -43.41 -5.92 21.11
CA GLU A 268 -43.49 -6.19 22.55
C GLU A 268 -43.71 -4.91 23.37
N GLN A 269 -42.91 -3.86 23.11
CA GLN A 269 -43.04 -2.56 23.76
C GLN A 269 -44.40 -1.91 23.51
N ARG A 270 -44.90 -1.93 22.27
CA ARG A 270 -46.22 -1.38 21.93
C ARG A 270 -47.34 -2.16 22.60
N LEU A 271 -47.23 -3.49 22.66
CA LEU A 271 -48.20 -4.33 23.36
C LEU A 271 -48.21 -4.03 24.87
N GLU A 272 -47.04 -3.84 25.48
CA GLU A 272 -46.91 -3.44 26.89
C GLU A 272 -47.51 -2.05 27.15
N GLU A 273 -47.25 -1.07 26.29
CA GLU A 273 -47.87 0.27 26.36
C GLU A 273 -49.40 0.19 26.27
N ILE A 274 -49.92 -0.66 25.37
CA ILE A 274 -51.36 -0.89 25.22
C ILE A 274 -51.92 -1.55 26.49
N HIS A 275 -51.24 -2.55 27.08
CA HIS A 275 -51.70 -3.18 28.32
C HIS A 275 -51.60 -2.27 29.54
N ALA A 276 -50.61 -1.39 29.61
CA ALA A 276 -50.52 -0.37 30.65
C ALA A 276 -51.71 0.60 30.59
N HIS A 277 -52.09 1.02 29.37
CA HIS A 277 -53.29 1.82 29.15
C HIS A 277 -54.57 1.06 29.50
N LEU A 278 -54.61 -0.24 29.20
CA LEU A 278 -55.72 -1.14 29.50
C LEU A 278 -55.94 -1.35 31.00
N LEU A 279 -54.87 -1.31 31.81
CA LEU A 279 -54.92 -1.42 33.27
C LEU A 279 -55.48 -0.14 33.92
N ALA A 280 -55.32 1.01 33.27
CA ALA A 280 -55.86 2.28 33.75
C ALA A 280 -57.38 2.40 33.55
N LEU A 281 -57.98 1.54 32.73
CA LEU A 281 -59.42 1.50 32.49
C LEU A 281 -60.16 0.66 33.54
N PRO A 282 -61.44 0.96 33.84
CA PRO A 282 -62.27 0.15 34.73
C PRO A 282 -62.36 -1.31 34.26
N PRO A 283 -62.39 -2.30 35.16
CA PRO A 283 -62.40 -3.73 34.82
C PRO A 283 -63.59 -4.16 33.93
N ASP A 284 -64.70 -3.41 33.97
CA ASP A 284 -65.92 -3.69 33.20
C ASP A 284 -66.01 -2.92 31.87
N ALA A 285 -64.97 -2.17 31.48
CA ALA A 285 -64.97 -1.41 30.23
C ALA A 285 -64.94 -2.38 29.02
N PRO A 286 -65.84 -2.24 28.03
CA PRO A 286 -65.87 -3.09 26.85
C PRO A 286 -64.59 -2.89 26.04
N LEU A 287 -63.82 -3.96 25.86
CA LEU A 287 -62.53 -3.92 25.17
C LEU A 287 -62.61 -3.48 23.71
N GLN A 288 -63.78 -3.63 23.07
CA GLN A 288 -64.05 -3.14 21.71
C GLN A 288 -63.84 -1.62 21.58
N SER A 289 -64.07 -0.85 22.65
CA SER A 289 -63.88 0.60 22.64
C SER A 289 -62.40 1.03 22.53
N LEU A 290 -61.46 0.13 22.85
CA LEU A 290 -60.02 0.39 22.71
C LEU A 290 -59.57 0.48 21.25
N GLY A 291 -60.26 -0.23 20.36
CA GLY A 291 -59.98 -0.19 18.92
C GLY A 291 -60.15 1.19 18.29
N GLU A 292 -61.00 2.02 18.89
CA GLU A 292 -61.30 3.36 18.43
C GLU A 292 -60.42 4.43 19.10
N ASP A 293 -59.63 4.06 20.11
CA ASP A 293 -58.73 4.97 20.80
C ASP A 293 -57.66 5.51 19.84
N ALA A 294 -57.47 6.83 19.84
CA ALA A 294 -56.50 7.50 19.00
C ALA A 294 -55.06 7.10 19.35
N LEU A 295 -54.80 6.76 20.62
CA LEU A 295 -53.49 6.30 21.08
C LEU A 295 -53.17 4.92 20.49
N VAL A 296 -54.09 3.97 20.61
CA VAL A 296 -53.93 2.59 20.08
C VAL A 296 -53.77 2.61 18.56
N ARG A 297 -54.55 3.44 17.85
CA ARG A 297 -54.41 3.67 16.39
C ARG A 297 -53.04 4.21 16.00
N GLY A 298 -52.48 5.13 16.79
CA GLY A 298 -51.17 5.71 16.53
C GLY A 298 -50.04 4.69 16.69
N LEU A 299 -50.11 3.87 17.75
CA LEU A 299 -49.09 2.87 18.07
C LEU A 299 -49.08 1.67 17.11
N LEU A 300 -50.25 1.29 16.60
CA LEU A 300 -50.43 0.10 15.75
C LEU A 300 -50.41 0.43 14.24
N ALA A 301 -50.27 1.70 13.85
CA ALA A 301 -50.20 2.08 12.45
C ALA A 301 -48.97 1.44 11.78
N PRO A 302 -49.11 0.69 10.66
CA PRO A 302 -48.00 0.03 9.98
C PRO A 302 -46.87 1.01 9.60
N ALA A 303 -47.24 2.22 9.18
CA ALA A 303 -46.29 3.28 8.86
C ALA A 303 -45.56 3.85 10.10
N ALA A 304 -46.16 3.80 11.29
CA ALA A 304 -45.48 4.20 12.52
C ALA A 304 -44.47 3.13 12.96
N LEU A 305 -44.88 1.86 12.95
CA LEU A 305 -43.99 0.72 13.27
C LEU A 305 -42.78 0.65 12.31
N LEU A 306 -42.99 0.88 11.01
CA LEU A 306 -41.89 0.94 10.03
C LEU A 306 -40.95 2.12 10.27
N ARG A 307 -41.47 3.30 10.62
CA ARG A 307 -40.64 4.49 10.90
C ARG A 307 -39.84 4.31 12.18
N ASP A 308 -40.47 3.85 13.25
CA ASP A 308 -39.84 3.72 14.56
C ASP A 308 -38.77 2.62 14.56
N THR A 309 -38.96 1.55 13.78
CA THR A 309 -37.93 0.53 13.54
C THR A 309 -36.78 1.06 12.68
N GLU A 310 -37.06 1.86 11.64
CA GLU A 310 -36.02 2.52 10.85
C GLU A 310 -35.19 3.50 11.69
N GLU A 311 -35.82 4.24 12.61
CA GLU A 311 -35.16 5.16 13.53
C GLU A 311 -34.35 4.42 14.61
N ALA A 312 -34.89 3.34 15.19
CA ALA A 312 -34.18 2.53 16.17
C ALA A 312 -32.99 1.75 15.58
N THR A 313 -33.05 1.43 14.28
CA THR A 313 -31.97 0.75 13.54
C THR A 313 -31.01 1.76 12.89
N ALA A 314 -31.33 3.06 12.88
CA ALA A 314 -30.46 4.08 12.35
C ALA A 314 -29.26 4.30 13.30
N PRO A 315 -28.01 4.15 12.82
CA PRO A 315 -26.87 4.54 13.62
C PRO A 315 -26.94 6.04 13.91
N SER A 316 -26.68 6.40 15.18
CA SER A 316 -26.48 7.78 15.64
C SER A 316 -25.76 8.61 14.57
N SER A 317 -26.43 9.66 14.10
CA SER A 317 -26.01 10.55 13.02
C SER A 317 -24.49 10.76 12.97
N ALA A 318 -23.80 9.95 12.17
CA ALA A 318 -22.43 10.20 11.81
C ALA A 318 -22.42 11.46 10.95
N ARG A 319 -21.89 12.55 11.52
CA ARG A 319 -21.76 13.88 10.89
C ARG A 319 -21.34 13.73 9.43
N LYS A 320 -22.10 14.34 8.51
CA LYS A 320 -21.78 14.39 7.06
C LYS A 320 -20.29 14.73 6.86
N PRO A 321 -19.42 13.83 6.38
CA PRO A 321 -18.09 14.26 6.01
C PRO A 321 -18.18 15.09 4.73
N SER A 322 -17.47 16.21 4.71
CA SER A 322 -17.36 17.08 3.56
C SER A 322 -16.80 16.28 2.36
N ARG A 323 -17.19 16.63 1.13
CA ARG A 323 -16.68 15.97 -0.09
C ARG A 323 -15.23 16.39 -0.42
N VAL A 324 -14.66 17.29 0.37
CA VAL A 324 -13.35 17.93 0.18
C VAL A 324 -12.19 16.93 0.17
N PRO A 325 -12.02 15.99 1.13
CA PRO A 325 -10.89 15.06 1.10
C PRO A 325 -10.88 14.14 -0.13
N LEU A 326 -12.06 13.74 -0.64
CA LEU A 326 -12.13 12.93 -1.86
C LEU A 326 -11.72 13.72 -3.11
N LEU A 327 -12.14 14.98 -3.20
CA LEU A 327 -11.74 15.87 -4.29
C LEU A 327 -10.24 16.18 -4.23
N VAL A 328 -9.67 16.32 -3.03
CA VAL A 328 -8.22 16.51 -2.84
C VAL A 328 -7.44 15.27 -3.26
N ILE A 329 -7.88 14.07 -2.88
CA ILE A 329 -7.24 12.81 -3.30
C ILE A 329 -7.37 12.63 -4.82
N GLY A 330 -8.53 12.93 -5.41
CA GLY A 330 -8.75 12.89 -6.86
C GLY A 330 -7.86 13.88 -7.61
N ALA A 331 -7.74 15.11 -7.12
CA ALA A 331 -6.85 16.12 -7.69
C ALA A 331 -5.37 15.72 -7.57
N LEU A 332 -4.97 15.13 -6.43
CA LEU A 332 -3.61 14.65 -6.22
C LEU A 332 -3.28 13.45 -7.15
N ALA A 333 -4.22 12.53 -7.33
CA ALA A 333 -4.07 11.42 -8.26
C ALA A 333 -3.98 11.90 -9.73
N LEU A 334 -4.79 12.90 -10.10
CA LEU A 334 -4.73 13.51 -11.43
C LEU A 334 -3.41 14.27 -11.65
N ALA A 335 -2.93 14.98 -10.63
CA ALA A 335 -1.63 15.66 -10.68
C ALA A 335 -0.48 14.66 -10.78
N LEU A 336 -0.56 13.53 -10.06
CA LEU A 336 0.44 12.45 -10.15
C LEU A 336 0.45 11.81 -11.54
N LEU A 337 -0.72 11.47 -12.08
CA LEU A 337 -0.85 10.93 -13.44
C LEU A 337 -0.38 11.92 -14.50
N GLY A 338 -0.74 13.20 -14.35
CA GLY A 338 -0.25 14.29 -15.20
C GLY A 338 1.26 14.45 -15.14
N GLY A 339 1.85 14.38 -13.93
CA GLY A 339 3.29 14.41 -13.72
C GLY A 339 4.01 13.23 -14.37
N LEU A 340 3.47 12.02 -14.23
CA LEU A 340 4.01 10.81 -14.87
C LEU A 340 3.92 10.89 -16.41
N ALA A 341 2.81 11.37 -16.95
CA ALA A 341 2.61 11.55 -18.38
C ALA A 341 3.57 12.62 -18.95
N TRP A 342 3.69 13.77 -18.28
CA TRP A 342 4.62 14.84 -18.65
C TRP A 342 6.07 14.36 -18.62
N SER A 343 6.43 13.63 -17.57
CA SER A 343 7.74 13.04 -17.37
C SER A 343 8.12 12.07 -18.50
N ARG A 344 7.17 11.23 -18.93
CA ARG A 344 7.34 10.31 -20.06
C ARG A 344 7.46 11.05 -21.39
N TRP A 345 6.60 12.03 -21.64
CA TRP A 345 6.68 12.86 -22.86
C TRP A 345 8.02 13.61 -22.98
N ARG A 346 8.51 14.18 -21.86
CA ARG A 346 9.81 14.88 -21.84
C ARG A 346 10.98 13.93 -22.08
N TRP A 347 10.90 12.69 -21.59
CA TRP A 347 11.90 11.66 -21.87
C TRP A 347 11.95 11.32 -23.36
N ASP A 348 10.79 11.06 -23.97
CA ASP A 348 10.70 10.73 -25.40
C ASP A 348 11.23 11.89 -26.26
N ALA A 349 10.83 13.13 -25.95
CA ALA A 349 11.32 14.32 -26.65
C ALA A 349 12.86 14.49 -26.56
N ARG A 350 13.48 14.14 -25.42
CA ARG A 350 14.95 14.16 -25.26
C ARG A 350 15.63 13.08 -26.09
N ILE A 351 15.05 11.89 -26.15
CA ILE A 351 15.56 10.80 -26.99
C ILE A 351 15.45 11.15 -28.48
N ASP A 352 14.36 11.78 -28.90
CA ASP A 352 14.18 12.23 -30.29
C ASP A 352 15.17 13.35 -30.65
N ALA A 353 15.41 14.30 -29.74
CA ALA A 353 16.43 15.32 -29.93
C ALA A 353 17.84 14.73 -30.04
N LEU A 354 18.16 13.73 -29.20
CA LEU A 354 19.43 13.00 -29.29
C LEU A 354 19.54 12.23 -30.62
N ARG A 355 18.48 11.54 -31.04
CA ARG A 355 18.41 10.84 -32.33
C ARG A 355 18.69 11.79 -33.48
N ALA A 356 18.08 12.97 -33.49
CA ALA A 356 18.28 13.97 -34.52
C ALA A 356 19.74 14.49 -34.55
N ARG A 357 20.34 14.75 -33.38
CA ARG A 357 21.75 15.19 -33.28
C ARG A 357 22.73 14.10 -33.74
N LEU A 358 22.47 12.84 -33.38
CA LEU A 358 23.28 11.69 -33.81
C LEU A 358 23.16 11.46 -35.32
N ALA A 359 21.96 11.57 -35.89
CA ALA A 359 21.74 11.40 -37.32
C ALA A 359 22.36 12.52 -38.17
N ALA A 360 22.54 13.72 -37.59
CA ALA A 360 23.21 14.84 -38.24
C ALA A 360 24.74 14.81 -38.08
N HIS A 361 25.30 13.89 -37.30
CA HIS A 361 26.73 13.85 -37.01
C HIS A 361 27.50 13.20 -38.17
N PRO A 362 28.44 13.91 -38.81
CA PRO A 362 29.18 13.37 -39.94
C PRO A 362 30.07 12.19 -39.50
N GLY A 363 29.99 11.08 -40.23
CA GLY A 363 30.75 9.87 -39.91
C GLY A 363 30.11 8.94 -38.88
N PHE A 364 28.87 9.19 -38.45
CA PHE A 364 28.11 8.26 -37.60
C PHE A 364 26.78 7.86 -38.25
N VAL A 365 26.50 6.56 -38.33
CA VAL A 365 25.21 6.03 -38.80
C VAL A 365 24.50 5.36 -37.65
N LEU A 366 23.35 5.90 -37.27
CA LEU A 366 22.52 5.33 -36.21
C LEU A 366 21.74 4.11 -36.72
N THR A 367 21.95 2.94 -36.11
CA THR A 367 21.20 1.71 -36.44
C THR A 367 20.03 1.48 -35.48
N GLY A 368 20.17 1.90 -34.23
CA GLY A 368 19.10 1.77 -33.24
C GLY A 368 19.42 2.46 -31.92
N ILE A 369 18.37 2.78 -31.16
CA ILE A 369 18.48 3.26 -29.78
C ILE A 369 17.59 2.39 -28.92
N GLU A 370 18.20 1.67 -27.99
CA GLU A 370 17.49 0.92 -26.97
C GLU A 370 17.41 1.78 -25.70
N ALA A 371 16.25 2.41 -25.51
CA ALA A 371 15.99 3.26 -24.36
C ALA A 371 15.13 2.52 -23.32
N ARG A 372 15.75 2.08 -22.22
CA ARG A 372 15.00 1.70 -21.01
C ARG A 372 14.88 2.93 -20.12
N ALA A 373 13.67 3.50 -20.11
CA ALA A 373 13.35 4.70 -19.36
C ALA A 373 13.95 4.64 -17.94
N TRP A 374 14.70 5.67 -17.57
CA TRP A 374 15.30 5.87 -16.23
C TRP A 374 16.37 4.86 -15.79
N ARG A 375 16.75 3.87 -16.61
CA ARG A 375 17.73 2.82 -16.22
C ARG A 375 18.96 2.76 -17.10
N ALA A 376 18.79 2.65 -18.42
CA ALA A 376 19.90 2.44 -19.33
C ALA A 376 19.55 2.93 -20.74
N LEU A 377 20.53 3.51 -21.41
CA LEU A 377 20.44 3.92 -22.81
C LEU A 377 21.63 3.31 -23.56
N THR A 378 21.34 2.42 -24.51
CA THR A 378 22.32 1.84 -25.43
C THR A 378 22.07 2.42 -26.82
N VAL A 379 23.10 3.05 -27.37
CA VAL A 379 23.08 3.59 -28.73
C VAL A 379 23.88 2.65 -29.61
N HIS A 380 23.21 2.05 -30.60
CA HIS A 380 23.84 1.18 -31.58
C HIS A 380 24.09 1.96 -32.87
N GLY A 381 25.27 1.81 -33.45
CA GLY A 381 25.59 2.47 -34.69
C GLY A 381 26.88 2.02 -35.33
N LEU A 382 27.17 2.65 -36.46
CA LEU A 382 28.45 2.53 -37.16
C LEU A 382 29.19 3.84 -36.97
N LEU A 383 30.45 3.79 -36.54
CA LEU A 383 31.30 4.97 -36.35
C LEU A 383 32.57 4.83 -37.18
N ASP A 384 32.91 5.89 -37.91
CA ASP A 384 34.18 5.98 -38.60
C ASP A 384 35.31 6.33 -37.62
N PRO A 385 36.47 5.64 -37.66
CA PRO A 385 37.60 5.95 -36.77
C PRO A 385 38.19 7.35 -36.96
N ASP A 386 37.91 8.02 -38.08
CA ASP A 386 38.34 9.40 -38.37
C ASP A 386 37.29 10.47 -38.02
N ALA A 387 36.08 10.06 -37.62
CA ALA A 387 35.01 10.97 -37.23
C ALA A 387 35.30 11.71 -35.92
N GLU A 388 34.53 12.77 -35.66
CA GLU A 388 34.60 13.47 -34.38
C GLU A 388 34.05 12.59 -33.25
N PRO A 389 34.74 12.49 -32.09
CA PRO A 389 34.30 11.66 -30.98
C PRO A 389 32.88 12.04 -30.52
N LEU A 390 32.04 11.03 -30.36
CA LEU A 390 30.63 11.18 -30.01
C LEU A 390 30.40 11.54 -28.53
N ASP A 391 31.46 11.48 -27.71
CA ASP A 391 31.39 11.68 -26.25
C ASP A 391 30.80 13.05 -25.88
N ALA A 392 31.16 14.11 -26.61
CA ALA A 392 30.63 15.45 -26.39
C ALA A 392 29.14 15.56 -26.72
N VAL A 393 28.68 14.84 -27.75
CA VAL A 393 27.26 14.81 -28.16
C VAL A 393 26.44 14.01 -27.15
N LEU A 394 26.98 12.88 -26.67
CA LEU A 394 26.37 12.02 -25.66
C LEU A 394 26.33 12.69 -24.28
N ALA A 395 27.41 13.36 -23.86
CA ALA A 395 27.45 14.12 -22.60
C ALA A 395 26.57 15.37 -22.64
N GLY A 396 26.39 15.98 -23.81
CA GLY A 396 25.50 17.13 -24.03
C GLY A 396 24.02 16.75 -24.14
N ALA A 397 23.66 15.47 -24.04
CA ALA A 397 22.28 15.02 -23.96
C ALA A 397 21.87 14.99 -22.48
N ASP A 398 21.05 15.95 -22.05
CA ASP A 398 20.52 16.08 -20.69
C ASP A 398 19.56 14.91 -20.33
N LEU A 399 20.13 13.72 -20.17
CA LEU A 399 19.46 12.45 -19.89
C LEU A 399 19.33 12.20 -18.36
N GLY A 400 19.65 13.19 -17.54
CA GLY A 400 19.65 13.08 -16.08
C GLY A 400 20.79 12.21 -15.57
N ALA A 401 20.47 11.16 -14.81
CA ALA A 401 21.45 10.25 -14.20
C ALA A 401 21.82 9.03 -15.07
N VAL A 402 21.23 8.89 -16.27
CA VAL A 402 21.49 7.75 -17.15
C VAL A 402 22.73 8.03 -17.99
N VAL A 403 23.79 7.26 -17.78
CA VAL A 403 25.00 7.30 -18.61
C VAL A 403 24.74 6.53 -19.91
N PRO A 404 24.81 7.17 -21.08
CA PRO A 404 24.64 6.48 -22.36
C PRO A 404 25.85 5.57 -22.61
N THR A 405 25.57 4.36 -23.11
CA THR A 405 26.59 3.42 -23.56
C THR A 405 26.55 3.34 -25.09
N LEU A 406 27.71 3.45 -25.72
CA LEU A 406 27.86 3.41 -27.17
C LEU A 406 28.36 2.03 -27.58
N ASP A 407 27.56 1.34 -28.38
CA ASP A 407 27.95 0.11 -29.05
C ASP A 407 28.11 0.40 -30.55
N ALA A 408 29.33 0.79 -30.91
CA ALA A 408 29.66 1.21 -32.26
C ALA A 408 30.57 0.20 -32.95
N SER A 409 30.18 -0.23 -34.15
CA SER A 409 31.05 -1.00 -35.05
C SER A 409 31.76 -0.08 -36.04
N GLY A 410 32.97 -0.45 -36.46
CA GLY A 410 33.76 0.33 -37.39
C GLY A 410 33.20 0.28 -38.82
N TYR A 411 33.16 1.43 -39.50
CA TYR A 411 32.92 1.52 -40.95
C TYR A 411 33.72 2.67 -41.57
N VAL A 412 33.65 2.81 -42.89
CA VAL A 412 34.30 3.89 -43.63
C VAL A 412 33.23 4.78 -44.28
N SER A 413 33.08 6.00 -43.77
CA SER A 413 32.20 7.03 -44.30
C SER A 413 32.80 7.74 -45.52
N THR A 414 31.91 8.19 -46.40
CA THR A 414 32.20 9.05 -47.56
C THR A 414 31.83 10.51 -47.33
N ASP A 415 31.53 10.91 -46.09
CA ASP A 415 31.24 12.30 -45.75
C ASP A 415 32.47 13.19 -45.92
N ASP A 416 32.30 14.35 -46.55
CA ASP A 416 33.40 15.26 -46.89
C ASP A 416 34.22 15.68 -45.65
N ALA A 417 33.56 15.92 -44.51
CA ALA A 417 34.23 16.30 -43.26
C ALA A 417 35.13 15.18 -42.71
N VAL A 418 34.70 13.92 -42.82
CA VAL A 418 35.47 12.75 -42.37
C VAL A 418 36.62 12.48 -43.33
N ILE A 419 36.37 12.58 -44.64
CA ILE A 419 37.42 12.48 -45.67
C ILE A 419 38.49 13.55 -45.44
N ALA A 420 38.11 14.79 -45.12
CA ALA A 420 39.06 15.87 -44.84
C ALA A 420 39.96 15.56 -43.63
N ARG A 421 39.38 15.07 -42.52
CA ARG A 421 40.15 14.66 -41.33
C ARG A 421 41.07 13.49 -41.61
N ARG A 422 40.57 12.46 -42.32
CA ARG A 422 41.37 11.31 -42.75
C ARG A 422 42.52 11.74 -43.65
N ALA A 423 42.26 12.59 -44.63
CA ALA A 423 43.26 13.15 -45.54
C ALA A 423 44.32 13.93 -44.75
N ALA A 424 43.92 14.77 -43.79
CA ALA A 424 44.86 15.51 -42.94
C ALA A 424 45.74 14.57 -42.12
N ARG A 425 45.19 13.51 -41.51
CA ARG A 425 45.96 12.50 -40.75
C ARG A 425 46.96 11.75 -41.62
N LEU A 426 46.54 11.31 -42.81
CA LEU A 426 47.38 10.50 -43.70
C LEU A 426 48.44 11.30 -44.44
N LEU A 427 48.10 12.52 -44.88
CA LEU A 427 48.98 13.39 -45.66
C LEU A 427 49.86 14.29 -44.79
N ALA A 428 49.50 14.51 -43.52
CA ALA A 428 50.25 15.33 -42.55
C ALA A 428 50.72 16.67 -43.17
N PRO A 429 49.79 17.54 -43.56
CA PRO A 429 50.12 18.77 -44.27
C PRO A 429 50.92 19.75 -43.40
N PRO A 430 51.90 20.47 -43.98
CA PRO A 430 52.51 21.60 -43.29
C PRO A 430 51.48 22.74 -43.14
N GLY A 431 51.67 23.62 -42.15
CA GLY A 431 50.72 24.71 -41.85
C GLY A 431 50.47 25.71 -42.99
N SER A 432 51.30 25.67 -44.04
CA SER A 432 51.17 26.46 -45.27
C SER A 432 50.27 25.83 -46.34
N VAL A 433 49.70 24.64 -46.08
CA VAL A 433 48.78 23.93 -46.97
C VAL A 433 47.40 23.83 -46.36
N THR A 434 46.39 24.19 -47.14
CA THR A 434 44.97 24.04 -46.80
C THR A 434 44.39 22.84 -47.55
N LEU A 435 43.63 22.00 -46.81
CA LEU A 435 42.85 20.90 -47.38
C LEU A 435 41.37 21.27 -47.30
N ALA A 436 40.69 21.13 -48.42
CA ALA A 436 39.24 21.21 -48.48
C ALA A 436 38.69 20.01 -49.25
N VAL A 437 37.56 19.47 -48.82
CA VAL A 437 36.86 18.39 -49.51
C VAL A 437 35.44 18.86 -49.81
N GLN A 438 35.03 18.71 -51.07
CA GLN A 438 33.65 18.99 -51.50
C GLN A 438 33.22 17.93 -52.51
N GLY A 439 32.10 17.25 -52.24
CA GLY A 439 31.56 16.21 -53.11
C GLY A 439 32.55 15.08 -53.37
N ARG A 440 33.33 14.67 -52.36
CA ARG A 440 34.42 13.69 -52.44
C ARG A 440 35.62 14.10 -53.30
N VAL A 441 35.73 15.37 -53.70
CA VAL A 441 36.91 15.91 -54.38
C VAL A 441 37.84 16.54 -53.36
N LEU A 442 39.06 16.01 -53.23
CA LEU A 442 40.07 16.55 -52.32
C LEU A 442 40.87 17.65 -53.01
N ARG A 443 40.72 18.88 -52.53
CA ARG A 443 41.47 20.05 -52.99
C ARG A 443 42.63 20.36 -52.06
N LEU A 444 43.84 20.40 -52.61
CA LEU A 444 45.07 20.76 -51.91
C LEU A 444 45.56 22.11 -52.45
N SER A 445 45.64 23.13 -51.60
CA SER A 445 46.08 24.47 -51.98
C SER A 445 47.12 25.03 -51.01
N GLY A 446 48.08 25.81 -51.53
CA GLY A 446 49.10 26.48 -50.71
C GLY A 446 50.52 26.21 -51.18
N THR A 447 51.49 26.48 -50.30
CA THR A 447 52.93 26.30 -50.59
C THR A 447 53.50 25.20 -49.71
N ALA A 448 54.25 24.25 -50.28
CA ALA A 448 54.90 23.19 -49.53
C ALA A 448 56.26 22.81 -50.13
N PRO A 449 57.15 22.15 -49.36
CA PRO A 449 58.37 21.58 -49.90
C PRO A 449 58.07 20.58 -51.03
N GLN A 450 58.89 20.57 -52.08
CA GLN A 450 58.67 19.72 -53.26
C GLN A 450 58.53 18.23 -52.88
N ALA A 451 59.37 17.74 -51.96
CA ALA A 451 59.31 16.36 -51.48
C ALA A 451 57.96 15.99 -50.83
N TRP A 452 57.31 16.93 -50.14
CA TRP A 452 55.98 16.71 -49.59
C TRP A 452 54.91 16.74 -50.68
N ILE A 453 55.03 17.64 -51.66
CA ILE A 453 54.09 17.72 -52.79
C ILE A 453 54.07 16.40 -53.57
N ASP A 454 55.25 15.84 -53.89
CA ASP A 454 55.36 14.57 -54.63
C ASP A 454 54.74 13.41 -53.83
N ALA A 455 55.04 13.33 -52.53
CA ALA A 455 54.47 12.32 -51.63
C ALA A 455 52.95 12.48 -51.47
N ALA A 456 52.46 13.72 -51.39
CA ALA A 456 51.05 14.03 -51.23
C ALA A 456 50.26 13.67 -52.50
N GLN A 457 50.80 13.97 -53.69
CA GLN A 457 50.16 13.60 -54.96
C GLN A 457 50.07 12.08 -55.16
N ALA A 458 51.10 11.33 -54.72
CA ALA A 458 51.08 9.87 -54.80
C ALA A 458 50.07 9.23 -53.80
N ARG A 459 49.93 9.81 -52.60
CA ARG A 459 49.11 9.25 -51.51
C ARG A 459 47.67 9.75 -51.47
N ALA A 460 47.39 10.95 -51.98
CA ALA A 460 46.07 11.56 -51.95
C ALA A 460 44.96 10.71 -52.63
N PRO A 461 45.20 10.02 -53.76
CA PRO A 461 44.20 9.14 -54.36
C PRO A 461 43.89 7.89 -53.54
N TRP A 462 44.76 7.50 -52.60
CA TRP A 462 44.61 6.29 -51.79
C TRP A 462 43.78 6.55 -50.52
N VAL A 463 43.39 7.81 -50.28
CA VAL A 463 42.52 8.16 -49.16
C VAL A 463 41.11 7.62 -49.46
N ALA A 464 40.67 6.68 -48.62
CA ALA A 464 39.35 6.07 -48.76
C ALA A 464 38.25 7.14 -48.77
N GLY A 465 37.33 7.06 -49.76
CA GLY A 465 36.23 8.00 -49.96
C GLY A 465 36.50 9.10 -50.98
N VAL A 466 37.76 9.38 -51.34
CA VAL A 466 38.12 10.39 -52.36
C VAL A 466 37.81 9.89 -53.77
N ALA A 467 37.08 10.69 -54.56
CA ALA A 467 36.78 10.41 -55.96
C ALA A 467 37.84 10.95 -56.92
N ARG A 468 38.34 12.14 -56.61
CA ARG A 468 39.25 12.92 -57.45
C ARG A 468 40.09 13.84 -56.57
N VAL A 469 41.32 14.10 -56.99
CA VAL A 469 42.24 15.03 -56.33
C VAL A 469 42.50 16.23 -57.25
N GLU A 470 42.37 17.43 -56.72
CA GLU A 470 42.73 18.70 -57.37
C GLU A 470 43.88 19.34 -56.57
N SER A 471 45.05 19.51 -57.20
CA SER A 471 46.19 20.16 -56.57
C SER A 471 46.48 21.51 -57.22
N SER A 472 46.45 22.57 -56.41
CA SER A 472 46.94 23.90 -56.75
C SER A 472 48.08 24.27 -55.77
N LEU A 473 48.99 23.33 -55.58
CA LEU A 473 50.16 23.47 -54.70
C LEU A 473 51.31 24.10 -55.49
N SER A 474 51.95 25.09 -54.90
CA SER A 474 53.19 25.64 -55.42
C SER A 474 54.37 25.17 -54.58
N ALA A 475 55.50 24.88 -55.23
CA ALA A 475 56.73 24.60 -54.52
C ALA A 475 57.12 25.86 -53.73
N ALA A 476 57.18 25.73 -52.40
CA ALA A 476 57.90 26.73 -51.62
C ALA A 476 59.34 26.72 -52.15
N ALA A 477 59.86 27.88 -52.57
CA ALA A 477 61.25 27.99 -52.99
C ALA A 477 62.14 27.42 -51.88
N ALA A 478 62.71 26.24 -52.13
CA ALA A 478 63.64 25.61 -51.22
C ALA A 478 64.89 26.51 -51.19
N GLY A 479 65.04 27.31 -50.13
CA GLY A 479 66.24 28.13 -49.93
C GLY A 479 66.11 29.27 -48.92
N ALA A 480 64.97 29.98 -48.83
CA ALA A 480 64.98 31.25 -48.08
C ALA A 480 65.12 31.12 -46.54
N GLY A 481 64.73 30.00 -45.95
CA GLY A 481 64.81 29.77 -44.50
C GLY A 481 66.14 29.16 -44.04
N ASP A 482 66.64 28.16 -44.76
CA ASP A 482 67.91 27.50 -44.45
C ASP A 482 69.12 28.32 -44.90
N ASP A 483 69.07 29.01 -46.05
CA ASP A 483 70.20 29.86 -46.47
C ASP A 483 70.40 31.04 -45.54
N ALA A 484 69.32 31.65 -45.03
CA ALA A 484 69.42 32.74 -44.06
C ALA A 484 69.94 32.25 -42.69
N ALA A 485 69.50 31.08 -42.23
CA ALA A 485 69.97 30.48 -40.98
C ALA A 485 71.41 29.96 -41.08
N VAL A 486 71.80 29.40 -42.23
CA VAL A 486 73.17 28.97 -42.55
C VAL A 486 74.08 30.18 -42.72
N ALA A 487 73.65 31.22 -43.45
CA ALA A 487 74.40 32.47 -43.60
C ALA A 487 74.57 33.19 -42.26
N GLN A 488 73.54 33.23 -41.41
CA GLN A 488 73.65 33.78 -40.05
C GLN A 488 74.64 32.97 -39.20
N ARG A 489 74.60 31.64 -39.27
CA ARG A 489 75.52 30.76 -38.54
C ARG A 489 76.97 30.93 -39.03
N GLN A 490 77.19 31.05 -40.34
CA GLN A 490 78.50 31.32 -40.94
C GLN A 490 79.02 32.71 -40.54
N ALA A 491 78.18 33.74 -40.59
CA ALA A 491 78.54 35.08 -40.15
C ALA A 491 78.93 35.12 -38.66
N ARG A 492 78.25 34.34 -37.81
CA ARG A 492 78.57 34.24 -36.37
C ARG A 492 79.92 33.54 -36.14
N LEU A 493 80.21 32.45 -36.84
CA LEU A 493 81.50 31.75 -36.76
C LEU A 493 82.67 32.62 -37.27
N GLU A 494 82.46 33.35 -38.37
CA GLU A 494 83.49 34.25 -38.89
C GLU A 494 83.72 35.45 -37.96
N LEU A 495 82.66 36.01 -37.38
CA LEU A 495 82.75 37.07 -36.38
C LEU A 495 83.57 36.62 -35.16
N GLU A 496 83.30 35.43 -34.63
CA GLU A 496 84.06 34.87 -33.50
C GLU A 496 85.55 34.72 -33.82
N ARG A 497 85.90 34.27 -35.04
CA ARG A 497 87.29 34.17 -35.50
C ARG A 497 87.98 35.53 -35.56
N VAL A 498 87.33 36.53 -36.16
CA VAL A 498 87.90 37.89 -36.29
C VAL A 498 88.05 38.54 -34.91
N LEU A 499 87.11 38.31 -33.99
CA LEU A 499 87.21 38.81 -32.61
C LEU A 499 88.39 38.17 -31.85
N ALA A 500 88.63 36.86 -32.03
CA ALA A 500 89.78 36.19 -31.44
C ALA A 500 91.11 36.73 -32.00
N GLU A 501 91.19 36.96 -33.32
CA GLU A 501 92.36 37.57 -33.96
C GLU A 501 92.62 38.99 -33.48
N LEU A 502 91.56 39.77 -33.26
CA LEU A 502 91.64 41.14 -32.74
C LEU A 502 92.15 41.19 -31.30
N GLN A 503 91.68 40.29 -30.43
CA GLN A 503 92.09 40.23 -29.02
C GLN A 503 93.49 39.65 -28.83
N ALA A 504 94.00 38.85 -29.77
CA ALA A 504 95.37 38.32 -29.72
C ALA A 504 96.44 39.37 -30.07
N ARG A 505 96.06 40.42 -30.80
CA ARG A 505 96.97 41.49 -31.25
C ARG A 505 97.10 42.57 -30.18
N HIS A 506 98.32 43.06 -30.00
CA HIS A 506 98.61 44.15 -29.09
C HIS A 506 99.66 45.07 -29.72
N VAL A 507 99.54 46.36 -29.45
CA VAL A 507 100.55 47.34 -29.81
C VAL A 507 101.58 47.38 -28.69
N ALA A 508 102.85 47.14 -29.01
CA ALA A 508 103.95 47.22 -28.05
C ALA A 508 104.43 48.67 -27.89
N PHE A 509 104.88 49.03 -26.68
CA PHE A 509 105.42 50.35 -26.35
C PHE A 509 106.82 50.22 -25.78
N VAL A 510 107.75 51.06 -26.23
CA VAL A 510 109.16 51.04 -25.77
C VAL A 510 109.24 51.64 -24.37
N GLN A 511 108.77 52.89 -24.21
CA GLN A 511 108.78 53.62 -22.96
C GLN A 511 107.61 54.62 -22.91
N GLY A 512 106.97 54.76 -21.75
CA GLY A 512 105.84 55.69 -21.61
C GLY A 512 104.72 55.40 -22.61
N VAL A 513 104.42 56.37 -23.48
CA VAL A 513 103.38 56.31 -24.52
C VAL A 513 103.99 56.24 -25.94
N ASP A 514 105.30 56.03 -26.05
CA ASP A 514 105.98 55.91 -27.34
C ASP A 514 105.82 54.48 -27.91
N PRO A 515 105.11 54.33 -29.03
CA PRO A 515 104.88 53.02 -29.64
C PRO A 515 106.18 52.45 -30.23
N ALA A 516 106.31 51.13 -30.26
CA ALA A 516 107.45 50.45 -30.86
C ALA A 516 107.43 50.51 -32.40
N ASP A 517 108.59 50.30 -33.03
CA ASP A 517 108.72 50.22 -34.49
C ASP A 517 107.76 49.16 -35.05
N GLY A 518 106.96 49.55 -36.06
CA GLY A 518 105.93 48.68 -36.66
C GLY A 518 104.54 48.77 -35.99
N ALA A 519 104.36 49.62 -34.98
CA ALA A 519 103.05 49.85 -34.36
C ALA A 519 101.97 50.31 -35.36
N ASP A 520 102.32 51.15 -36.34
CA ASP A 520 101.36 51.61 -37.35
C ASP A 520 100.78 50.46 -38.18
N ALA A 521 101.60 49.48 -38.56
CA ALA A 521 101.14 48.29 -39.27
C ALA A 521 100.19 47.46 -38.42
N VAL A 522 100.45 47.33 -37.12
CA VAL A 522 99.55 46.63 -36.17
C VAL A 522 98.23 47.39 -36.01
N VAL A 523 98.26 48.73 -35.98
CA VAL A 523 97.03 49.55 -35.88
C VAL A 523 96.22 49.51 -37.18
N ASP A 524 96.85 49.49 -38.35
CA ASP A 524 96.17 49.29 -39.65
C ASP A 524 95.44 47.96 -39.70
N ASP A 525 96.11 46.92 -39.21
CA ASP A 525 95.60 45.57 -39.09
C ASP A 525 94.43 45.46 -38.10
N LEU A 526 94.52 46.11 -36.94
CA LEU A 526 93.41 46.22 -35.99
C LEU A 526 92.22 46.97 -36.60
N ALA A 527 92.47 48.06 -37.33
CA ALA A 527 91.43 48.80 -38.04
C ALA A 527 90.75 47.94 -39.13
N ALA A 528 91.50 47.13 -39.86
CA ALA A 528 90.96 46.20 -40.85
C ALA A 528 90.06 45.13 -40.19
N SER A 529 90.48 44.54 -39.07
CA SER A 529 89.66 43.59 -38.31
C SER A 529 88.40 44.25 -37.76
N LEU A 530 88.47 45.47 -37.26
CA LEU A 530 87.31 46.23 -36.78
C LEU A 530 86.28 46.51 -37.88
N ARG A 531 86.72 46.84 -39.10
CA ARG A 531 85.82 47.00 -40.25
C ARG A 531 85.12 45.70 -40.65
N ARG A 532 85.79 44.55 -40.49
CA ARG A 532 85.17 43.24 -40.70
C ARG A 532 84.14 42.92 -39.63
N VAL A 533 84.45 43.24 -38.37
CA VAL A 533 83.51 43.08 -37.25
C VAL A 533 82.24 43.91 -37.47
N THR A 534 82.37 45.18 -37.87
CA THR A 534 81.20 46.04 -38.15
C THR A 534 80.38 45.57 -39.35
N ALA A 535 81.02 44.96 -40.37
CA ALA A 535 80.31 44.37 -41.51
C ALA A 535 79.59 43.06 -41.17
N LEU A 536 80.14 42.22 -40.29
CA LEU A 536 79.59 40.91 -39.93
C LEU A 536 78.54 40.97 -38.82
N ALA A 537 78.60 41.96 -37.93
CA ALA A 537 77.70 42.10 -36.78
C ALA A 537 76.19 42.13 -37.16
N PRO A 538 75.73 42.87 -38.20
CA PRO A 538 74.33 42.85 -38.62
C PRO A 538 73.86 41.49 -39.15
N ALA A 539 74.72 40.81 -39.92
CA ALA A 539 74.40 39.49 -40.48
C ALA A 539 74.34 38.40 -39.40
N ALA A 540 75.11 38.54 -38.32
CA ALA A 540 75.08 37.65 -37.17
C ALA A 540 73.92 37.94 -36.18
N LYS A 541 73.25 39.11 -36.29
CA LYS A 541 72.28 39.66 -35.32
C LYS A 541 72.86 39.88 -33.92
N VAL A 542 74.02 40.50 -33.86
CA VAL A 542 74.79 40.68 -32.62
C VAL A 542 75.32 42.11 -32.53
N GLU A 543 75.26 42.70 -31.34
CA GLU A 543 75.92 43.97 -31.04
C GLU A 543 77.30 43.72 -30.43
N VAL A 544 78.32 44.38 -30.97
CA VAL A 544 79.71 44.25 -30.52
C VAL A 544 80.20 45.59 -29.96
N GLY A 545 80.46 45.63 -28.65
CA GLY A 545 81.10 46.77 -27.98
C GLY A 545 82.59 46.55 -27.87
N ILE A 546 83.41 47.47 -28.39
CA ILE A 546 84.88 47.41 -28.33
C ILE A 546 85.42 48.40 -27.29
N ARG A 547 86.40 47.95 -26.51
CA ARG A 547 87.08 48.77 -25.51
C ARG A 547 88.59 48.61 -25.59
N ALA A 548 89.31 49.72 -25.60
CA ALA A 548 90.77 49.77 -25.55
C ALA A 548 91.28 49.70 -24.11
N TYR A 549 92.29 48.86 -23.90
CA TYR A 549 92.94 48.65 -22.61
C TYR A 549 94.46 48.87 -22.77
N GLY A 550 95.07 49.57 -21.83
CA GLY A 550 96.52 49.66 -21.71
C GLY A 550 97.04 48.67 -20.69
N SER A 551 98.14 48.02 -20.98
CA SER A 551 98.89 47.17 -20.06
C SER A 551 100.27 47.76 -19.81
N ASN A 552 100.82 47.53 -18.61
CA ASN A 552 102.18 47.90 -18.26
C ASN A 552 102.89 46.73 -17.62
N ASP A 553 104.22 46.74 -17.64
CA ASP A 553 105.00 45.87 -16.76
C ASP A 553 104.96 46.41 -15.32
N GLU A 554 105.08 45.53 -14.32
CA GLU A 554 105.00 45.86 -12.88
C GLU A 554 106.09 46.83 -12.37
N SER A 555 106.93 47.35 -13.24
CA SER A 555 108.05 48.23 -12.90
C SER A 555 107.58 49.70 -12.75
N GLY A 556 106.97 50.05 -11.62
CA GLY A 556 106.59 51.44 -11.30
C GLY A 556 105.58 51.57 -10.14
N GLY A 557 105.38 52.79 -9.63
CA GLY A 557 104.36 53.07 -8.62
C GLY A 557 102.93 52.87 -9.17
N SER A 558 102.00 52.39 -8.33
CA SER A 558 100.64 52.02 -8.73
C SER A 558 99.88 53.15 -9.45
N GLU A 559 99.99 54.39 -8.96
CA GLU A 559 99.37 55.58 -9.54
C GLU A 559 99.98 55.97 -10.90
N THR A 560 101.31 55.84 -11.04
CA THR A 560 102.00 56.11 -12.31
C THR A 560 101.66 55.06 -13.36
N ASN A 561 101.61 53.78 -12.98
CA ASN A 561 101.22 52.69 -13.87
C ASN A 561 99.75 52.83 -14.32
N ALA A 562 98.85 53.24 -13.43
CA ALA A 562 97.45 53.53 -13.76
C ALA A 562 97.32 54.66 -14.81
N ARG A 563 98.07 55.75 -14.64
CA ARG A 563 98.11 56.86 -15.61
C ARG A 563 98.67 56.41 -16.97
N VAL A 564 99.76 55.65 -16.99
CA VAL A 564 100.37 55.15 -18.24
C VAL A 564 99.44 54.20 -18.98
N ARG A 565 98.73 53.31 -18.27
CA ARG A 565 97.71 52.42 -18.89
C ARG A 565 96.57 53.20 -19.54
N ALA A 566 96.04 54.22 -18.85
CA ALA A 566 95.01 55.08 -19.41
C ALA A 566 95.50 55.84 -20.65
N GLN A 567 96.71 56.39 -20.61
CA GLN A 567 97.31 57.11 -21.74
C GLN A 567 97.56 56.21 -22.96
N ARG A 568 98.01 54.96 -22.76
CA ARG A 568 98.20 53.98 -23.85
C ARG A 568 96.88 53.53 -24.47
N ALA A 569 95.84 53.33 -23.65
CA ALA A 569 94.50 53.00 -24.13
C ALA A 569 93.92 54.16 -24.97
N GLN A 570 94.11 55.40 -24.50
CA GLN A 570 93.71 56.61 -25.23
C GLN A 570 94.51 56.81 -26.52
N TRP A 571 95.82 56.53 -26.50
CA TRP A 571 96.65 56.58 -27.70
C TRP A 571 96.14 55.61 -28.77
N LEU A 572 95.80 54.38 -28.38
CA LEU A 572 95.28 53.37 -29.32
C LEU A 572 93.93 53.79 -29.90
N GLU A 573 93.05 54.38 -29.07
CA GLU A 573 91.77 54.91 -29.54
C GLU A 573 91.96 56.06 -30.55
N HIS A 574 92.82 57.05 -30.25
CA HIS A 574 93.14 58.12 -31.19
C HIS A 574 93.78 57.59 -32.49
N ALA A 575 94.68 56.60 -32.39
CA ALA A 575 95.35 56.00 -33.55
C ALA A 575 94.38 55.23 -34.47
N LEU A 576 93.34 54.62 -33.91
CA LEU A 576 92.25 53.97 -34.64
C LEU A 576 91.24 54.99 -35.20
N ALA A 577 90.95 56.06 -34.46
CA ALA A 577 90.10 57.17 -34.91
C ALA A 577 90.70 57.86 -36.14
N ALA A 578 92.02 58.06 -36.17
CA ALA A 578 92.75 58.58 -37.33
C ALA A 578 92.60 57.70 -38.59
N ARG A 579 92.28 56.40 -38.42
CA ARG A 579 92.02 55.43 -39.50
C ARG A 579 90.52 55.25 -39.80
N GLY A 580 89.68 56.15 -39.29
CA GLY A 580 88.25 56.21 -39.55
C GLY A 580 87.40 55.19 -38.78
N ILE A 581 87.92 54.61 -37.69
CA ILE A 581 87.15 53.72 -36.81
C ILE A 581 86.52 54.55 -35.70
N THR A 582 85.20 54.47 -35.58
CA THR A 582 84.42 55.12 -34.51
C THR A 582 83.76 54.06 -33.61
N GLY A 583 83.55 54.37 -32.33
CA GLY A 583 82.86 53.47 -31.38
C GLY A 583 83.77 52.59 -30.51
N VAL A 584 85.06 52.90 -30.40
CA VAL A 584 85.97 52.30 -29.41
C VAL A 584 85.89 53.10 -28.11
N SER A 585 85.53 52.46 -27.01
CA SER A 585 85.57 53.09 -25.67
C SER A 585 86.94 52.91 -25.02
N VAL A 586 87.38 53.87 -24.19
CA VAL A 586 88.63 53.75 -23.42
C VAL A 586 88.33 53.18 -22.04
N ALA A 587 89.09 52.19 -21.58
CA ALA A 587 88.96 51.66 -20.22
C ALA A 587 89.68 52.56 -19.20
N ASP A 588 89.00 52.89 -18.09
CA ASP A 588 89.54 53.75 -17.02
C ASP A 588 90.62 53.02 -16.21
N SER A 589 91.90 53.19 -16.57
CA SER A 589 93.12 52.79 -15.81
C SER A 589 93.23 51.33 -15.32
N ALA A 590 92.17 50.55 -15.48
CA ALA A 590 91.97 49.20 -15.00
C ALA A 590 92.55 48.22 -16.00
N GLN A 591 93.41 47.34 -15.49
CA GLN A 591 93.96 46.23 -16.25
C GLN A 591 92.97 45.06 -16.18
N PRO A 592 92.64 44.39 -17.30
CA PRO A 592 91.85 43.16 -17.26
C PRO A 592 92.52 42.12 -16.37
N ALA A 593 91.73 41.34 -15.61
CA ALA A 593 92.26 40.35 -14.66
C ALA A 593 93.19 39.28 -15.32
N ASP A 594 93.00 39.03 -16.61
CA ASP A 594 93.77 38.07 -17.44
C ASP A 594 94.81 38.74 -18.35
N ALA A 595 95.12 40.02 -18.16
CA ALA A 595 96.05 40.71 -19.07
C ALA A 595 97.52 40.33 -18.76
N PRO A 596 98.31 39.92 -19.77
CA PRO A 596 99.72 39.58 -19.58
C PRO A 596 100.53 40.77 -19.04
N ASN A 597 101.52 40.48 -18.19
CA ASN A 597 102.43 41.47 -17.59
C ASN A 597 103.42 42.00 -18.65
N ARG A 598 102.94 42.86 -19.56
CA ARG A 598 103.71 43.43 -20.68
C ARG A 598 103.31 44.88 -20.95
N ARG A 599 104.22 45.67 -21.53
CA ARG A 599 103.94 47.03 -22.02
C ARG A 599 103.16 46.96 -23.32
N GLY A 600 101.89 47.34 -23.30
CA GLY A 600 101.05 47.23 -24.49
C GLY A 600 99.76 48.03 -24.46
N ALA A 601 99.07 48.06 -25.59
CA ALA A 601 97.66 48.39 -25.68
C ALA A 601 96.95 47.30 -26.51
N GLU A 602 95.80 46.84 -26.03
CA GLU A 602 95.00 45.79 -26.66
C GLU A 602 93.52 46.20 -26.70
N LEU A 603 92.77 45.58 -27.60
CA LEU A 603 91.33 45.78 -27.70
C LEU A 603 90.62 44.55 -27.14
N ARG A 604 89.56 44.77 -26.36
CA ARG A 604 88.64 43.70 -25.96
C ARG A 604 87.25 43.98 -26.48
N ALA A 605 86.59 42.92 -26.93
CA ALA A 605 85.25 42.97 -27.46
C ALA A 605 84.27 42.33 -26.48
N THR A 606 83.10 42.94 -26.35
CA THR A 606 81.95 42.42 -25.61
C THR A 606 80.83 42.18 -26.62
N VAL A 607 80.27 40.98 -26.59
CA VAL A 607 79.29 40.50 -27.56
C VAL A 607 77.95 40.39 -26.85
N ARG A 608 76.92 41.07 -27.34
CA ARG A 608 75.55 40.99 -26.82
C ARG A 608 74.62 40.59 -27.96
N GLU A 609 73.63 39.75 -27.65
CA GLU A 609 72.60 39.42 -28.64
C GLU A 609 71.78 40.68 -28.93
N ALA A 610 71.59 40.99 -30.22
CA ALA A 610 70.72 42.09 -30.60
C ALA A 610 69.30 41.74 -30.17
N GLY A 611 68.66 42.61 -29.38
CA GLY A 611 67.26 42.46 -29.00
C GLY A 611 66.33 42.43 -30.22
N PRO A 612 65.12 41.87 -30.10
CA PRO A 612 64.16 41.81 -31.19
C PRO A 612 63.74 43.19 -31.71
#